data_AF-A0A0F5FD46-F1
#
_entry.id   AF-A0A0F5FD46-F1
#
_cell.length_a   1.000
_cell.length_b   1.000
_cell.length_c   1.000
_cell.angle_alpha   90.00
_cell.angle_beta   90.00
_cell.angle_gamma   90.00
#
_symmetry.space_group_name_H-M   'P 1'
#
loop_
_entity.id
_entity.type
_entity.pdbx_description
1 polymer ?
#
loop_
_entity_poly.entity_id
_entity_poly.type
_entity_poly.pdbx_seq_one_letter_code
_entity_poly.pdbx_strand_id
1 'polypeptide(L)'
;MSIKRFAVVSALALLAAAPTQAAPFCVGYGAPGLELEFGLEFGRMSTDQRNLFDLMALRRRGVDASRVDRWNGCIRAYVRQPGGGERMEFYDPNNYQQVF
;
A
#
# COMPACT_ATOMS: atom_id res chain seq x y z
N MET A 1 -22.14 11.72 -57.83
CA MET A 1 -20.81 12.12 -57.30
C MET A 1 -20.57 11.29 -56.04
N SER A 2 -19.54 10.44 -56.06
CA SER A 2 -19.40 9.26 -55.18
C SER A 2 -18.62 9.59 -53.91
N ILE A 3 -19.21 9.26 -52.76
CA ILE A 3 -18.65 9.34 -51.39
C ILE A 3 -17.37 8.49 -51.31
N LYS A 4 -16.20 9.11 -51.12
CA LYS A 4 -14.96 8.37 -50.79
C LYS A 4 -14.05 9.16 -49.85
N ARG A 5 -13.71 8.50 -48.73
CA ARG A 5 -12.52 8.69 -47.87
C ARG A 5 -12.68 9.55 -46.62
N PHE A 6 -13.69 9.24 -45.79
CA PHE A 6 -13.54 9.35 -44.33
C PHE A 6 -12.69 8.16 -43.86
N ALA A 7 -11.36 8.29 -43.83
CA ALA A 7 -10.51 7.18 -43.40
C ALA A 7 -9.10 7.61 -42.94
N VAL A 8 -8.98 8.62 -42.07
CA VAL A 8 -7.68 8.88 -41.40
C VAL A 8 -7.87 9.49 -40.00
N VAL A 9 -8.60 8.82 -39.08
CA VAL A 9 -8.60 9.24 -37.66
C VAL A 9 -8.77 8.03 -36.74
N SER A 10 -7.89 7.02 -36.75
CA SER A 10 -8.04 5.86 -35.82
C SER A 10 -6.77 5.08 -35.49
N ALA A 11 -5.60 5.71 -35.31
CA ALA A 11 -4.37 4.93 -35.07
C ALA A 11 -3.44 5.40 -33.92
N LEU A 12 -3.87 6.30 -33.03
CA LEU A 12 -2.96 6.85 -31.99
C LEU A 12 -3.53 6.86 -30.55
N ALA A 13 -4.30 5.84 -30.15
CA ALA A 13 -4.92 5.77 -28.82
C ALA A 13 -4.50 4.55 -27.96
N LEU A 14 -3.31 3.97 -28.21
CA LEU A 14 -2.91 2.70 -27.57
C LEU A 14 -1.75 2.81 -26.55
N LEU A 15 -1.40 4.00 -26.07
CA LEU A 15 -0.20 4.22 -25.22
C LEU A 15 -0.45 4.59 -23.75
N ALA A 16 -1.67 4.46 -23.22
CA ALA A 16 -1.99 4.94 -21.86
C ALA A 16 -2.54 3.88 -20.89
N ALA A 17 -2.05 2.64 -20.96
CA ALA A 17 -2.28 1.64 -19.91
C ALA A 17 -0.99 1.37 -19.12
N ALA A 18 -0.34 2.43 -18.63
CA ALA A 18 0.62 2.26 -17.54
C ALA A 18 -0.21 1.95 -16.28
N PRO A 19 0.06 0.87 -15.54
CA PRO A 19 -0.60 0.65 -14.25
C PRO A 19 -0.20 1.82 -13.35
N THR A 20 -1.11 2.76 -13.14
CA THR A 20 -1.02 3.72 -12.07
C THR A 20 -1.22 2.92 -10.79
N GLN A 21 -0.12 2.42 -10.23
CA GLN A 21 -0.09 1.78 -8.93
C GLN A 21 -0.35 2.88 -7.89
N ALA A 22 -1.62 3.28 -7.77
CA ALA A 22 -2.04 4.23 -6.76
C ALA A 22 -1.87 3.51 -5.43
N ALA A 23 -0.79 3.85 -4.72
CA ALA A 23 -0.58 3.32 -3.38
C ALA A 23 -1.75 3.76 -2.50
N PRO A 24 -2.40 2.83 -1.77
CA PRO A 24 -3.57 3.15 -0.97
C PRO A 24 -3.23 4.22 0.07
N PHE A 25 -4.18 5.11 0.32
CA PHE A 25 -4.09 6.07 1.41
C PHE A 25 -4.97 5.58 2.55
N CYS A 26 -4.35 5.23 3.67
CA CYS A 26 -5.07 5.03 4.93
C CYS A 26 -5.17 6.42 5.60
N VAL A 27 -5.96 7.31 4.99
CA VAL A 27 -6.17 8.69 5.46
C VAL A 27 -6.90 8.65 6.80
N GLY A 28 -6.28 9.19 7.86
CA GLY A 28 -6.86 9.25 9.21
C GLY A 28 -5.97 8.67 10.32
N TYR A 29 -4.95 7.89 9.98
CA TYR A 29 -4.21 7.08 10.98
C TYR A 29 -2.74 7.50 11.17
N GLY A 30 -2.36 8.68 10.67
CA GLY A 30 -1.00 9.21 10.72
C GLY A 30 -0.92 10.72 10.93
N ALA A 31 -2.03 11.40 11.23
CA ALA A 31 -1.97 12.79 11.69
C ALA A 31 -1.48 12.79 13.15
N PRO A 32 -0.58 13.70 13.55
CA PRO A 32 -0.21 13.87 14.96
C PRO A 32 -1.40 14.49 15.72
N GLY A 33 -2.38 13.66 16.09
CA GLY A 33 -3.59 14.14 16.74
C GLY A 33 -4.52 13.01 17.15
N LEU A 34 -4.40 12.60 18.42
CA LEU A 34 -5.38 11.86 19.22
C LEU A 34 -5.82 10.48 18.69
N GLU A 35 -5.02 9.46 19.00
CA GLU A 35 -5.47 8.07 19.09
C GLU A 35 -5.99 7.85 20.53
N LEU A 36 -7.31 7.90 20.72
CA LEU A 36 -7.98 7.52 21.97
C LEU A 36 -8.55 6.11 21.82
N GLU A 37 -8.27 5.26 22.82
CA GLU A 37 -8.62 3.84 22.95
C GLU A 37 -7.95 2.98 21.85
N PHE A 38 -6.73 2.45 22.02
CA PHE A 38 -6.37 1.37 22.95
C PHE A 38 -4.92 1.54 23.47
N GLY A 39 -4.77 1.98 24.71
CA GLY A 39 -3.73 1.45 25.61
C GLY A 39 -2.27 1.85 25.39
N LEU A 40 -1.93 3.11 25.70
CA LEU A 40 -0.78 3.49 26.54
C LEU A 40 0.64 3.03 26.09
N GLU A 41 1.21 3.58 25.01
CA GLU A 41 2.65 3.96 24.93
C GLU A 41 3.11 4.46 23.55
N PHE A 42 2.28 4.40 22.52
CA PHE A 42 2.68 4.81 21.17
C PHE A 42 3.15 6.26 21.07
N GLY A 43 2.67 7.18 21.92
CA GLY A 43 3.12 8.57 21.94
C GLY A 43 4.62 8.77 22.21
N ARG A 44 5.33 7.76 22.72
CA ARG A 44 6.79 7.79 22.98
C ARG A 44 7.60 6.83 22.09
N MET A 45 6.95 6.02 21.26
CA MET A 45 7.58 4.98 20.47
C MET A 45 8.12 5.56 19.16
N SER A 46 9.39 5.33 18.87
CA SER A 46 10.00 5.77 17.61
C SER A 46 9.34 5.09 16.41
N THR A 47 9.44 5.69 15.22
CA THR A 47 8.94 5.10 13.97
C THR A 47 9.48 3.69 13.76
N ASP A 48 10.76 3.46 14.07
CA ASP A 48 11.39 2.15 13.92
C ASP A 48 10.81 1.11 14.88
N GLN A 49 10.57 1.51 16.14
CA GLN A 49 9.95 0.63 17.13
C GLN A 49 8.52 0.25 16.73
N ARG A 50 7.74 1.21 16.19
CA ARG A 50 6.40 0.95 15.65
C ARG A 50 6.46 -0.02 14.46
N ASN A 51 7.39 0.20 13.52
CA ASN A 51 7.57 -0.70 12.38
C ASN A 51 7.95 -2.12 12.83
N LEU A 52 8.82 -2.27 13.83
CA LEU A 52 9.16 -3.59 14.39
C LEU A 52 7.95 -4.27 15.00
N PHE A 53 7.12 -3.52 15.74
CA PHE A 53 5.88 -4.06 16.30
C PHE A 53 4.92 -4.55 15.21
N ASP A 54 4.71 -3.75 14.17
CA ASP A 54 3.85 -4.09 13.03
C ASP A 54 4.37 -5.30 12.26
N LEU A 55 5.68 -5.37 12.02
CA LEU A 55 6.33 -6.52 11.38
C LEU A 55 6.07 -7.80 12.16
N MET A 56 6.23 -7.77 13.49
CA MET A 56 5.92 -8.93 14.33
C MET A 56 4.42 -9.27 14.30
N ALA A 57 3.56 -8.26 14.33
CA ALA A 57 2.12 -8.44 14.30
C ALA A 57 1.63 -9.08 12.98
N LEU A 58 2.18 -8.68 11.84
CA LEU A 58 1.89 -9.27 10.53
C LEU A 58 2.43 -10.71 10.43
N ARG A 59 3.66 -10.96 10.88
CA ARG A 59 4.24 -12.33 10.90
C ARG A 59 3.43 -13.30 11.74
N ARG A 60 2.93 -12.88 12.90
CA ARG A 60 2.04 -13.70 13.74
C ARG A 60 0.73 -14.07 13.04
N ARG A 61 0.31 -13.29 12.04
CA ARG A 61 -0.87 -13.55 11.21
C ARG A 61 -0.57 -14.37 9.95
N GLY A 62 0.68 -14.83 9.80
CA GLY A 62 1.10 -15.65 8.67
C GLY A 62 1.64 -14.87 7.47
N VAL A 63 1.80 -13.55 7.59
CA VAL A 63 2.39 -12.71 6.54
C VAL A 63 3.92 -12.74 6.70
N ASP A 64 4.63 -13.44 5.81
CA ASP A 64 6.10 -13.47 5.80
C ASP A 64 6.70 -12.20 5.19
N ALA A 65 6.53 -11.08 5.90
CA ALA A 65 7.16 -9.82 5.56
C ALA A 65 8.65 -9.81 5.97
N SER A 66 9.53 -9.27 5.13
CA SER A 66 10.94 -9.04 5.45
C SER A 66 11.14 -7.75 6.24
N ARG A 67 10.40 -6.71 5.86
CA ARG A 67 10.42 -5.36 6.42
C ARG A 67 9.03 -4.72 6.28
N VAL A 68 8.76 -3.74 7.13
CA VAL A 68 7.61 -2.84 6.98
C VAL A 68 8.04 -1.39 7.13
N ASP A 69 7.26 -0.49 6.55
CA ASP A 69 7.38 0.95 6.74
C ASP A 69 6.00 1.64 6.69
N ARG A 70 5.95 2.90 7.13
CA ARG A 70 4.72 3.69 7.08
C ARG A 70 4.64 4.43 5.75
N TRP A 71 3.57 4.18 5.00
CA TRP A 71 3.33 4.77 3.69
C TRP A 71 1.90 5.27 3.57
N ASN A 72 1.72 6.58 3.39
CA ASN A 72 0.39 7.21 3.26
C ASN A 72 -0.60 6.81 4.37
N GLY A 73 -0.09 6.63 5.60
CA GLY A 73 -0.88 6.19 6.76
C GLY A 73 -1.07 4.66 6.89
N CYS A 74 -0.74 3.89 5.86
CA CYS A 74 -0.80 2.42 5.89
C CYS A 74 0.53 1.82 6.36
N ILE A 75 0.48 0.53 6.74
CA ILE A 75 1.68 -0.30 6.87
C ILE A 75 1.99 -0.86 5.49
N ARG A 76 3.11 -0.46 4.88
CA ARG A 76 3.64 -1.10 3.68
C ARG A 76 4.54 -2.25 4.11
N ALA A 77 4.22 -3.46 3.69
CA ALA A 77 4.97 -4.67 3.98
C ALA A 77 5.62 -5.24 2.71
N TYR A 78 6.86 -5.71 2.84
CA TYR A 78 7.58 -6.40 1.77
C TYR A 78 7.48 -7.90 2.00
N VAL A 79 6.46 -8.52 1.42
CA VAL A 79 6.13 -9.93 1.62
C VAL A 79 6.96 -10.81 0.71
N ARG A 80 7.63 -11.82 1.28
CA ARG A 80 8.48 -12.74 0.52
C ARG A 80 7.63 -13.66 -0.31
N GLN A 81 8.00 -13.80 -1.57
CA GLN A 81 7.30 -14.65 -2.51
C GLN A 81 7.96 -16.04 -2.64
N PRO A 82 7.15 -17.11 -2.78
CA PRO A 82 7.67 -18.42 -3.13
C PRO A 82 8.26 -18.35 -4.55
N GLY A 83 9.58 -18.49 -4.67
CA GLY A 83 10.32 -18.24 -5.91
C GLY A 83 11.33 -17.10 -5.82
N GLY A 84 11.38 -16.41 -4.68
CA GLY A 84 12.27 -15.28 -4.45
C GLY A 84 11.61 -13.95 -4.84
N GLY A 85 12.22 -12.86 -4.37
CA GLY A 85 11.67 -11.52 -4.50
C GLY A 85 10.66 -11.16 -3.41
N GLU A 86 10.24 -9.90 -3.44
CA GLU A 86 9.32 -9.30 -2.48
C GLU A 86 8.14 -8.68 -3.23
N ARG A 87 6.94 -8.90 -2.73
CA ARG A 87 5.74 -8.18 -3.14
C ARG A 87 5.44 -7.10 -2.11
N MET A 88 5.15 -5.90 -2.60
CA MET A 88 4.61 -4.85 -1.73
C MET A 88 3.14 -5.10 -1.50
N GLU A 89 2.77 -5.20 -0.23
CA GLU A 89 1.38 -5.29 0.22
C GLU A 89 1.14 -4.20 1.26
N PHE A 90 -0.09 -3.71 1.33
CA PHE A 90 -0.46 -2.62 2.23
C PHE A 90 -1.51 -3.11 3.21
N TYR A 91 -1.35 -2.73 4.47
CA TYR A 91 -2.19 -3.17 5.58
C TYR A 91 -2.70 -1.97 6.38
N ASP A 92 -3.95 -2.09 6.85
CA ASP A 92 -4.53 -1.15 7.80
C ASP A 92 -3.84 -1.30 9.17
N PRO A 93 -3.41 -0.20 9.82
CA PRO A 93 -2.64 -0.29 11.06
C PRO A 93 -3.43 -0.71 12.30
N ASN A 94 -4.76 -0.62 12.29
CA ASN A 94 -5.58 -0.94 13.46
C ASN A 94 -5.97 -2.42 13.49
N ASN A 95 -6.35 -2.95 12.32
CA ASN A 95 -6.90 -4.30 12.21
C ASN A 95 -5.99 -5.26 11.43
N TYR A 96 -4.93 -4.76 10.77
CA TYR A 96 -4.00 -5.53 9.96
C TYR A 96 -4.65 -6.28 8.79
N GLN A 97 -5.79 -5.78 8.29
CA GLN A 97 -6.39 -6.26 7.05
C GLN A 97 -5.60 -5.71 5.86
N GLN A 98 -5.38 -6.57 4.87
CA GLN A 98 -4.76 -6.15 3.62
C GLN A 98 -5.72 -5.25 2.85
N VAL A 99 -5.22 -4.09 2.43
CA VAL A 99 -5.96 -3.10 1.64
C VAL A 99 -5.50 -3.06 0.18
N PHE A 100 -4.28 -3.53 -0.10
CA PHE A 100 -3.73 -3.63 -1.45
C PHE A 100 -2.61 -4.69 -1.53
#